data_AF-I9F3S6-F1
#
_entry.id   AF-I9F3S6-F1
#
_cell.length_a   1.000
_cell.length_b   1.000
_cell.length_c   1.000
_cell.angle_alpha   90.00
_cell.angle_beta   90.00
_cell.angle_gamma   90.00
#
_symmetry.space_group_name_H-M   'P 1'
#
loop_
_entity.id
_entity.type
_entity.pdbx_description
1 polymer ?
#
loop_
_entity_poly.entity_id
_entity_poly.type
_entity_poly.pdbx_seq_one_letter_code
_entity_poly.pdbx_strand_id
1 'polypeptide(L)'
;MGGDFNVHSHLDWTEATRNLYHHGGAVVNWPVSIAMEEAGFKDSFREMNSDPVASPGVTWLADADSLETECRMDRIDFIYYQGKTIQAIASECYDNSLGKTFTFKGEDFFYPSDHGFVLSKFELK
;
A
#
# COMPACT_ATOMS: atom_id res chain seq x y z
N MET A 1 9.84 2.19 -10.04
CA MET A 1 8.95 1.09 -10.46
C MET A 1 7.68 1.21 -9.66
N GLY A 2 6.51 1.12 -10.28
CA GLY A 2 5.28 1.16 -9.50
C GLY A 2 4.08 0.59 -10.23
N GLY A 3 3.04 0.28 -9.44
CA GLY A 3 1.82 -0.39 -9.84
C GLY A 3 1.43 -1.50 -8.87
N ASP A 4 0.44 -2.29 -9.26
CA ASP A 4 0.00 -3.51 -8.58
C ASP A 4 1.00 -4.65 -8.82
N PHE A 5 1.54 -5.21 -7.74
CA PHE A 5 2.44 -6.37 -7.79
C PHE A 5 1.71 -7.69 -7.53
N ASN A 6 0.42 -7.64 -7.20
CA ASN A 6 -0.45 -8.78 -6.90
C ASN A 6 0.09 -9.68 -5.76
N VAL A 7 0.93 -9.10 -4.90
CA VAL A 7 1.58 -9.73 -3.74
C VAL A 7 1.74 -8.68 -2.65
N HIS A 8 1.69 -9.12 -1.39
CA HIS A 8 1.82 -8.21 -0.25
C HIS A 8 3.29 -7.94 0.11
N SER A 9 3.51 -7.07 1.09
CA SER A 9 4.84 -6.78 1.63
C SER A 9 5.19 -7.62 2.85
N HIS A 10 6.42 -8.12 2.90
CA HIS A 10 7.01 -8.70 4.12
C HIS A 10 7.09 -7.67 5.27
N LEU A 11 7.07 -6.37 4.95
CA LEU A 11 7.04 -5.28 5.93
C LEU A 11 5.63 -5.04 6.51
N ASP A 12 4.58 -5.51 5.83
CA ASP A 12 3.19 -5.36 6.28
C ASP A 12 2.65 -6.62 6.96
N TRP A 13 3.15 -7.81 6.58
CA TRP A 13 2.73 -9.11 7.14
C TRP A 13 3.69 -9.59 8.24
N THR A 14 3.75 -8.81 9.31
CA THR A 14 4.67 -9.00 10.44
C THR A 14 3.95 -9.53 11.68
N GLU A 15 4.71 -9.91 12.71
CA GLU A 15 4.13 -10.30 14.01
C GLU A 15 3.25 -9.19 14.61
N ALA A 16 3.62 -7.91 14.41
CA ALA A 16 2.87 -6.77 14.95
C ALA A 16 1.48 -6.60 14.31
N THR A 17 1.31 -7.02 13.07
CA THR A 17 0.07 -6.87 12.29
C THR A 17 -0.67 -8.18 12.09
N ARG A 18 -0.16 -9.32 12.60
CA ARG A 18 -0.72 -10.66 12.33
C ARG A 18 -2.21 -10.82 12.66
N ASN A 19 -2.73 -10.04 13.60
CA ASN A 19 -4.14 -10.07 14.02
C ASN A 19 -4.94 -8.84 13.53
N LEU A 20 -4.31 -7.97 12.75
CA LEU A 20 -4.93 -6.83 12.11
C LEU A 20 -5.33 -7.21 10.68
N TYR A 21 -6.18 -6.40 10.05
CA TYR A 21 -6.47 -6.45 8.61
C TYR A 21 -6.88 -7.83 8.07
N HIS A 22 -7.48 -8.67 8.91
CA HIS A 22 -7.85 -10.05 8.58
C HIS A 22 -6.67 -10.94 8.16
N HIS A 23 -5.45 -10.66 8.63
CA HIS A 23 -4.27 -11.50 8.42
C HIS A 23 -4.39 -12.89 9.08
N GLY A 24 -5.38 -13.12 9.94
CA GLY A 24 -5.70 -14.45 10.46
C GLY A 24 -4.62 -15.07 11.35
N GLY A 25 -3.79 -14.24 12.00
CA GLY A 25 -2.65 -14.66 12.81
C GLY A 25 -1.39 -14.96 11.99
N ALA A 26 -1.42 -14.77 10.67
CA ALA A 26 -0.30 -15.09 9.79
C ALA A 26 0.80 -14.03 9.83
N VAL A 27 2.04 -14.51 9.71
CA VAL A 27 3.25 -13.72 9.48
C VAL A 27 3.91 -14.31 8.24
N VAL A 28 4.14 -13.47 7.22
CA VAL A 28 4.50 -13.97 5.89
C VAL A 28 5.64 -13.15 5.32
N ASN A 29 6.75 -13.84 5.04
CA ASN A 29 7.91 -13.29 4.34
C ASN A 29 7.67 -13.34 2.83
N TRP A 30 6.92 -12.37 2.31
CA TRP A 30 6.54 -12.31 0.89
C TRP A 30 7.78 -12.19 -0.03
N PRO A 31 8.11 -13.23 -0.83
CA PRO A 31 9.39 -13.32 -1.52
C PRO A 31 9.66 -12.20 -2.52
N VAL A 32 8.63 -11.71 -3.21
CA VAL A 32 8.76 -10.63 -4.19
C VAL A 32 9.18 -9.33 -3.52
N SER A 33 8.54 -8.96 -2.41
CA SER A 33 8.89 -7.74 -1.67
C SER A 33 10.30 -7.82 -1.05
N ILE A 34 10.73 -9.00 -0.62
CA ILE A 34 12.11 -9.24 -0.15
C ILE A 34 13.10 -9.08 -1.32
N ALA A 35 12.81 -9.69 -2.47
CA ALA A 35 13.66 -9.59 -3.65
C ALA A 35 13.81 -8.13 -4.14
N MET A 36 12.76 -7.30 -4.02
CA MET A 36 12.83 -5.87 -4.33
C MET A 36 13.80 -5.15 -3.38
N GLU A 37 13.71 -5.40 -2.07
CA GLU A 37 14.63 -4.83 -1.07
C GLU A 37 16.08 -5.28 -1.32
N GLU A 38 16.30 -6.58 -1.54
CA GLU A 38 17.63 -7.15 -1.81
C GLU A 38 18.25 -6.63 -3.12
N ALA A 39 17.41 -6.34 -4.13
CA ALA A 39 17.85 -5.68 -5.36
C ALA A 39 18.17 -4.18 -5.17
N GLY A 40 18.00 -3.65 -3.95
CA GLY A 40 18.31 -2.28 -3.57
C GLY A 40 17.22 -1.28 -3.89
N PHE A 41 15.98 -1.73 -4.14
CA PHE A 41 14.83 -0.84 -4.20
C PHE A 41 14.34 -0.53 -2.78
N LYS A 42 13.87 0.71 -2.61
CA LYS A 42 13.20 1.18 -1.41
C LYS A 42 11.71 1.28 -1.66
N ASP A 43 10.91 0.74 -0.75
CA ASP A 43 9.45 0.98 -0.69
C ASP A 43 9.21 2.41 -0.19
N SER A 44 8.76 3.31 -1.07
CA SER A 44 8.57 4.71 -0.69
C SER A 44 7.55 4.88 0.44
N PHE A 45 6.55 4.00 0.54
CA PHE A 45 5.51 4.10 1.55
C PHE A 45 6.04 3.71 2.91
N ARG A 46 6.79 2.60 3.01
CA ARG A 46 7.36 2.16 4.29
C ARG A 46 8.55 2.97 4.75
N GLU A 47 9.31 3.56 3.83
CA GLU A 47 10.36 4.50 4.21
C GLU A 47 9.77 5.74 4.91
N MET A 48 8.59 6.21 4.46
CA MET A 48 7.93 7.38 5.06
C MET A 48 6.98 7.03 6.21
N ASN A 49 6.48 5.80 6.26
CA ASN A 49 5.53 5.32 7.26
C ASN A 49 6.01 3.96 7.78
N SER A 50 7.01 3.97 8.65
CA SER A 50 7.74 2.77 9.06
C SER A 50 6.96 1.83 9.98
N ASP A 51 5.93 2.32 10.67
CA ASP A 51 5.08 1.52 11.54
C ASP A 51 3.87 0.97 10.75
N PRO A 52 3.82 -0.34 10.47
CA PRO A 52 2.72 -0.93 9.72
C PRO A 52 1.42 -1.04 10.52
N VAL A 53 1.45 -0.91 11.85
CA VAL A 53 0.26 -0.87 12.71
C VAL A 53 -0.38 0.52 12.66
N ALA A 54 0.44 1.57 12.77
CA ALA A 54 -0.05 2.95 12.72
C ALA A 54 -0.46 3.37 11.30
N SER A 55 0.12 2.77 10.27
CA SER A 55 -0.09 3.16 8.88
C SER A 55 -0.22 1.92 7.98
N PRO A 56 -1.42 1.34 7.82
CA PRO A 56 -1.62 0.13 7.00
C PRO A 56 -1.27 0.31 5.53
N GLY A 57 -1.55 1.50 4.98
CA GLY A 57 -1.30 1.79 3.57
C GLY A 57 -2.19 1.00 2.62
N VAL A 58 -3.46 0.84 2.96
CA VAL A 58 -4.40 0.05 2.16
C VAL A 58 -4.44 0.56 0.72
N THR A 59 -4.30 -0.35 -0.23
CA THR A 59 -4.46 -0.09 -1.67
C THR A 59 -5.34 -1.13 -2.36
N TRP A 60 -5.82 -2.14 -1.64
CA TRP A 60 -6.73 -3.12 -2.20
C TRP A 60 -7.73 -3.56 -1.13
N LEU A 61 -9.00 -3.47 -1.51
CA LEU A 61 -10.14 -3.92 -0.72
C LEU A 61 -10.69 -5.20 -1.35
N ALA A 62 -10.45 -6.34 -0.72
CA ALA A 62 -11.01 -7.60 -1.19
C ALA A 62 -12.54 -7.61 -1.03
N ASP A 63 -13.24 -8.13 -2.02
CA ASP A 63 -14.71 -8.14 -2.11
C ASP A 63 -15.33 -6.73 -2.08
N ALA A 64 -14.68 -5.73 -2.68
CA ALA A 64 -15.20 -4.37 -2.80
C ALA A 64 -16.56 -4.29 -3.55
N ASP A 65 -16.97 -5.35 -4.23
CA ASP A 65 -18.28 -5.53 -4.87
C ASP A 65 -19.39 -6.00 -3.90
N SER A 66 -19.04 -6.46 -2.70
CA SER A 66 -19.97 -6.79 -1.62
C SER A 66 -20.21 -5.58 -0.72
N LEU A 67 -21.41 -4.98 -0.83
CA LEU A 67 -21.85 -3.89 0.07
C LEU A 67 -22.02 -4.34 1.53
N GLU A 68 -21.91 -5.64 1.83
CA GLU A 68 -22.21 -6.22 3.14
C GLU A 68 -20.94 -6.41 4.02
N THR A 69 -19.74 -6.53 3.42
CA THR A 69 -18.48 -6.70 4.16
C THR A 69 -17.27 -6.33 3.31
N GLU A 70 -16.56 -5.24 3.65
CA GLU A 70 -15.18 -5.02 3.20
C GLU A 70 -14.29 -6.05 3.93
N CYS A 71 -13.94 -7.14 3.26
CA CYS A 71 -13.50 -8.34 3.97
C CYS A 71 -11.98 -8.41 4.17
N ARG A 72 -11.21 -7.57 3.47
CA ARG A 72 -9.75 -7.50 3.64
C ARG A 72 -9.18 -6.17 3.15
N MET A 73 -8.30 -5.59 3.95
CA MET A 73 -7.60 -4.34 3.64
C MET A 73 -6.12 -4.66 3.51
N ASP A 74 -5.59 -4.62 2.30
CA ASP A 74 -4.20 -4.97 2.02
C ASP A 74 -3.50 -3.92 1.18
N ARG A 75 -2.17 -3.98 1.20
CA ARG A 75 -1.31 -3.17 0.33
C ARG A 75 -0.61 -4.08 -0.69
N ILE A 76 -0.98 -3.90 -1.95
CA ILE A 76 -0.41 -4.63 -3.10
C ILE A 76 0.07 -3.71 -4.23
N ASP A 77 -0.24 -2.41 -4.12
CA ASP A 77 0.25 -1.37 -5.00
C ASP A 77 1.43 -0.66 -4.34
N PHE A 78 2.54 -0.54 -5.09
CA PHE A 78 3.78 -0.01 -4.55
C PHE A 78 4.36 1.07 -5.46
N ILE A 79 5.10 1.99 -4.86
CA ILE A 79 6.10 2.80 -5.55
C ILE A 79 7.47 2.44 -4.97
N TYR A 80 8.19 1.58 -5.69
CA TYR A 80 9.57 1.26 -5.40
C TYR A 80 10.50 2.20 -6.15
N TYR A 81 11.54 2.69 -5.47
CA TYR A 81 12.52 3.58 -6.10
C TYR A 81 13.95 3.18 -5.70
N GLN A 82 14.92 3.55 -6.54
CA GLN A 82 16.33 3.26 -6.34
C GLN A 82 17.18 4.40 -6.91
N GLY A 83 18.33 4.65 -6.30
CA GLY A 83 19.28 5.68 -6.75
C GLY A 83 19.76 6.54 -5.59
N LYS A 84 20.93 7.19 -5.78
CA LYS A 84 21.56 8.04 -4.75
C LYS A 84 21.13 9.51 -4.82
N THR A 85 20.54 9.91 -5.94
CA THR A 85 20.12 11.30 -6.23
C THR A 85 18.62 11.50 -6.13
N ILE A 86 17.87 10.51 -5.63
CA ILE A 86 16.43 10.57 -5.44
C ILE A 86 16.12 10.14 -4.00
N GLN A 87 15.20 10.84 -3.34
CA GLN A 87 14.76 10.52 -1.98
C GLN A 87 13.26 10.75 -1.86
N ALA A 88 12.52 9.79 -1.29
CA ALA A 88 11.13 10.02 -0.93
C ALA A 88 11.08 11.02 0.22
N ILE A 89 10.19 12.01 0.12
CA ILE A 89 9.94 13.02 1.16
C ILE A 89 8.50 12.96 1.69
N ALA A 90 7.61 12.28 0.98
CA ALA A 90 6.27 11.91 1.42
C ALA A 90 5.78 10.73 0.60
N SER A 91 4.98 9.87 1.21
CA SER A 91 4.30 8.78 0.51
C SER A 91 3.03 8.42 1.26
N GLU A 92 1.90 8.46 0.56
CA GLU A 92 0.56 8.27 1.13
C GLU A 92 -0.21 7.26 0.25
N CYS A 93 -0.99 6.39 0.88
CA CYS A 93 -1.93 5.51 0.18
C CYS A 93 -3.35 6.05 0.42
N TYR A 94 -4.18 5.97 -0.60
CA TYR A 94 -5.58 6.38 -0.55
C TYR A 94 -6.43 5.27 -1.14
N ASP A 95 -7.54 4.96 -0.50
CA ASP A 95 -8.53 3.99 -0.94
C ASP A 95 -9.95 4.50 -0.69
N ASN A 96 -10.93 3.84 -1.29
CA ASN A 96 -12.34 4.06 -1.06
C ASN A 96 -13.13 2.83 -1.50
N SER A 97 -14.37 2.68 -1.02
CA SER A 97 -15.24 1.61 -1.49
C SER A 97 -15.66 1.84 -2.94
N LEU A 98 -15.75 0.75 -3.71
CA LEU A 98 -16.15 0.77 -5.12
C LEU A 98 -17.51 1.46 -5.31
N GLY A 99 -17.59 2.34 -6.30
CA GLY A 99 -18.81 3.04 -6.67
C GLY A 99 -19.20 4.20 -5.76
N LYS A 100 -18.39 4.53 -4.74
CA LYS A 100 -18.59 5.70 -3.89
C LYS A 100 -17.95 6.95 -4.49
N THR A 101 -18.38 8.12 -4.02
CA THR A 101 -17.67 9.37 -4.29
C THR A 101 -16.42 9.43 -3.42
N PHE A 102 -15.29 9.81 -4.00
CA PHE A 102 -14.06 10.11 -3.30
C PHE A 102 -13.69 11.57 -3.49
N THR A 103 -13.36 12.27 -2.41
CA THR A 103 -12.88 13.66 -2.47
C THR A 103 -11.36 13.66 -2.36
N PHE A 104 -10.69 14.14 -3.39
CA PHE A 104 -9.24 14.28 -3.40
C PHE A 104 -8.82 15.69 -3.77
N LYS A 105 -8.03 16.32 -2.92
CA LYS A 105 -7.54 17.70 -3.12
C LYS A 105 -8.64 18.71 -3.42
N GLY A 106 -9.83 18.52 -2.84
CA GLY A 106 -10.98 19.40 -3.00
C GLY A 106 -11.86 19.09 -4.20
N GLU A 107 -11.54 18.05 -4.97
CA GLU A 107 -12.33 17.62 -6.13
C GLU A 107 -12.97 16.26 -5.88
N ASP A 108 -14.25 16.14 -6.22
CA ASP A 108 -15.00 14.89 -6.10
C ASP A 108 -14.91 14.09 -7.39
N PHE A 109 -14.71 12.79 -7.27
CA PHE A 109 -14.84 11.87 -8.40
C PHE A 109 -15.49 10.55 -8.02
N PHE A 110 -16.07 9.89 -9.02
CA PHE A 110 -16.61 8.55 -8.89
C PHE A 110 -15.47 7.55 -8.77
N TYR A 111 -15.44 6.77 -7.69
CA TYR A 111 -14.39 5.79 -7.42
C TYR A 111 -14.64 4.49 -8.20
N PRO A 112 -13.88 4.20 -9.28
CA PRO A 112 -14.25 3.20 -10.26
C PRO A 112 -13.50 1.87 -10.07
N SER A 113 -12.80 1.67 -8.96
CA SER A 113 -11.93 0.52 -8.72
C SER A 113 -12.03 0.02 -7.29
N ASP A 114 -11.70 -1.26 -7.11
CA ASP A 114 -11.38 -1.95 -5.86
C ASP A 114 -9.96 -1.65 -5.35
N HIS A 115 -9.13 -1.02 -6.18
CA HIS A 115 -7.81 -0.53 -5.80
C HIS A 115 -7.82 0.93 -5.36
N GLY A 116 -6.93 1.20 -4.41
CA GLY A 116 -6.38 2.48 -4.00
C GLY A 116 -5.40 3.06 -4.99
N PHE A 117 -4.79 4.18 -4.61
CA PHE A 117 -3.61 4.71 -5.28
C PHE A 117 -2.55 5.15 -4.28
N VAL A 118 -1.29 5.00 -4.69
CA VAL A 118 -0.12 5.47 -3.94
C VAL A 118 0.35 6.79 -4.53
N LEU A 119 0.48 7.83 -3.69
CA LEU A 119 1.07 9.10 -4.08
C LEU A 119 2.37 9.32 -3.32
N SER A 120 3.49 9.28 -4.03
CA SER A 120 4.80 9.62 -3.47
C SER A 120 5.33 10.94 -4.04
N LYS A 121 5.98 11.72 -3.18
CA LYS A 121 6.76 12.90 -3.56
C LYS A 121 8.23 12.59 -3.38
N PHE A 122 9.01 12.98 -4.37
CA PHE A 122 10.46 12.79 -4.37
C PHE A 122 11.16 14.12 -4.47
N GLU A 123 12.29 14.24 -3.77
CA GLU A 123 13.29 15.26 -4.01
C GLU A 123 14.40 14.67 -4.87
N LEU A 124 14.83 15.42 -5.88
CA LEU A 124 15.98 15.09 -6.72
C LEU A 124 17.16 15.97 -6.32
N LYS A 125 18.33 15.36 -6.15
CA LYS A 125 19.60 16.03 -5.87
C LYS A 125 20.38 16.32 -7.13
#